data_AF-A0A183EEK6-F1
#
_entry.id   AF-A0A183EEK6-F1
#
_cell.length_a   1.000
_cell.length_b   1.000
_cell.length_c   1.000
_cell.angle_alpha   90.00
_cell.angle_beta   90.00
_cell.angle_gamma   90.00
#
_symmetry.space_group_name_H-M   'P 1'
#
loop_
_entity.id
_entity.type
_entity.pdbx_description
1 polymer ?
#
loop_
_entity_poly.entity_id
_entity_poly.type
_entity_poly.pdbx_seq_one_letter_code
_entity_poly.pdbx_strand_id
1 'polypeptide(L)'
;LTKTVHLGPRTSTNEQTAQAPKFPAAEAQSVRSASIQSEREKYIEIRRRRKQEKENRLRLLDLQRRKSDLMSKEIEQQKMILEKMKEPNITPEKKKHLYKLFKKIEAFVTKTKAEISELNEKLLKMNADSEEKAAADAAVAEAGVGIKRVARSEGNEITLTTKKPRLLDSSKPGAENDVIIHMEHFGELIDMEFGAPGQDKKVTAYFTYKKRRDAEQAAALGADYPGGELEVELAPKRGAEGSGVIPDEKRKPSERVTPAALLATCPLEESDDEENED
;
A
#
# COMPACT_ATOMS: atom_id res chain seq x y z
N LEU A 1 -12.95 31.22 -21.51
CA LEU A 1 -12.20 32.47 -21.72
C LEU A 1 -10.79 32.09 -22.16
N THR A 2 -10.39 32.54 -23.35
CA THR A 2 -9.04 32.41 -23.91
C THR A 2 -8.15 33.55 -23.41
N LYS A 3 -6.88 33.26 -23.09
CA LYS A 3 -5.86 34.30 -23.01
C LYS A 3 -4.49 33.77 -23.44
N THR A 4 -3.99 34.38 -24.52
CA THR A 4 -2.67 34.20 -25.15
C THR A 4 -1.79 35.39 -24.76
N VAL A 5 -0.53 35.20 -24.34
CA VAL A 5 0.52 36.25 -24.26
C VAL A 5 1.91 35.59 -24.42
N HIS A 6 2.45 35.56 -25.63
CA HIS A 6 3.59 36.33 -26.18
C HIS A 6 5.00 36.02 -25.62
N LEU A 7 5.80 35.36 -26.47
CA LEU A 7 7.26 35.24 -26.42
C LEU A 7 7.93 36.46 -27.07
N GLY A 8 9.06 36.90 -26.53
CA GLY A 8 9.99 37.81 -27.21
C GLY A 8 11.43 37.46 -26.83
N PRO A 9 12.36 37.32 -27.80
CA PRO A 9 13.78 37.19 -27.51
C PRO A 9 14.43 38.59 -27.50
N ARG A 10 15.32 38.84 -26.54
CA ARG A 10 16.30 39.94 -26.64
C ARG A 10 17.70 39.39 -26.44
N THR A 11 18.43 39.35 -27.54
CA THR A 11 19.88 39.34 -27.61
C THR A 11 20.41 40.72 -27.26
N SER A 12 21.44 40.78 -26.41
CA SER A 12 22.51 41.78 -26.51
C SER A 12 23.63 41.43 -25.53
N THR A 13 24.72 40.96 -26.12
CA THR A 13 26.14 41.09 -25.75
C THR A 13 26.48 42.24 -24.81
N ASN A 14 27.29 41.96 -23.79
CA ASN A 14 28.32 42.91 -23.36
C ASN A 14 29.53 42.16 -22.80
N GLU A 15 30.70 42.40 -23.40
CA GLU A 15 32.01 41.97 -22.92
C GLU A 15 32.51 42.97 -21.87
N GLN A 16 33.07 42.48 -20.75
CA GLN A 16 34.29 43.05 -20.16
C GLN A 16 34.87 42.16 -19.05
N THR A 17 36.07 41.66 -19.34
CA THR A 17 37.25 41.47 -18.47
C THR A 17 37.08 41.64 -16.95
N ALA A 18 37.45 40.61 -16.18
CA ALA A 18 38.60 40.66 -15.25
C ALA A 18 38.72 39.38 -14.39
N GLN A 19 39.93 38.82 -14.40
CA GLN A 19 40.64 38.18 -13.28
C GLN A 19 39.99 36.96 -12.60
N ALA A 20 40.52 35.80 -12.95
CA ALA A 20 40.42 34.58 -12.16
C ALA A 20 41.32 34.65 -10.91
N PRO A 21 40.78 34.42 -9.70
CA PRO A 21 41.57 33.90 -8.61
C PRO A 21 41.55 32.37 -8.67
N LYS A 22 42.73 31.76 -8.87
CA LYS A 22 42.96 30.33 -8.65
C LYS A 22 42.73 30.01 -7.16
N PHE A 23 41.65 29.31 -6.85
CA PHE A 23 41.46 28.62 -5.57
C PHE A 23 41.66 27.10 -5.78
N PRO A 24 42.45 26.41 -4.95
CA PRO A 24 42.52 24.96 -4.94
C PRO A 24 41.34 24.43 -4.12
N ALA A 25 40.22 24.10 -4.78
CA ALA A 25 38.99 23.64 -4.13
C ALA A 25 38.52 22.25 -4.60
N ALA A 26 39.42 21.46 -5.22
CA ALA A 26 39.05 20.18 -5.82
C ALA A 26 38.97 19.00 -4.81
N GLU A 27 39.58 19.10 -3.63
CA GLU A 27 39.60 17.98 -2.66
C GLU A 27 38.43 17.99 -1.66
N ALA A 28 37.83 19.15 -1.36
CA ALA A 28 36.72 19.25 -0.40
C ALA A 28 35.35 18.88 -0.99
N GLN A 29 35.18 18.90 -2.32
CA GLN A 29 33.93 18.53 -2.99
C GLN A 29 33.76 17.01 -3.18
N SER A 30 34.86 16.28 -3.36
CA SER A 30 34.84 14.81 -3.55
C SER A 30 34.32 14.08 -2.30
N VAL A 31 34.78 14.50 -1.11
CA VAL A 31 34.39 13.86 0.17
C VAL A 31 32.91 14.08 0.52
N ARG A 32 32.33 15.24 0.16
CA ARG A 32 30.88 15.48 0.37
C ARG A 32 30.01 14.60 -0.52
N SER A 33 30.41 14.35 -1.76
CA SER A 33 29.64 13.51 -2.69
C SER A 33 29.58 12.03 -2.27
N ALA A 34 30.66 11.48 -1.73
CA ALA A 34 30.69 10.10 -1.23
C ALA A 34 29.86 9.91 0.05
N SER A 35 29.83 10.92 0.94
CA SER A 35 28.99 10.91 2.15
C SER A 35 27.50 10.92 1.82
N ILE A 36 27.09 11.77 0.85
CA ILE A 36 25.69 11.89 0.42
C ILE A 36 25.22 10.63 -0.31
N GLN A 37 26.09 9.98 -1.09
CA GLN A 37 25.78 8.69 -1.73
C GLN A 37 25.59 7.56 -0.70
N SER A 38 26.44 7.51 0.34
CA SER A 38 26.32 6.53 1.42
C SER A 38 25.01 6.68 2.21
N GLU A 39 24.58 7.91 2.47
CA GLU A 39 23.29 8.19 3.14
C GLU A 39 22.10 7.83 2.26
N ARG A 40 22.19 8.07 0.95
CA ARG A 40 21.17 7.69 -0.04
C ARG A 40 20.97 6.18 -0.11
N GLU A 41 22.05 5.41 -0.14
CA GLU A 41 21.98 3.94 -0.15
C GLU A 41 21.36 3.40 1.15
N LYS A 42 21.73 3.96 2.30
CA LYS A 42 21.12 3.60 3.60
C LYS A 42 19.62 3.89 3.61
N TYR A 43 19.18 5.03 3.07
CA TYR A 43 17.76 5.37 2.99
C TYR A 43 16.97 4.38 2.11
N ILE A 44 17.51 4.02 0.94
CA ILE A 44 16.89 3.05 0.04
C ILE A 44 16.78 1.68 0.73
N GLU A 45 17.82 1.24 1.42
CA GLU A 45 17.82 -0.03 2.14
C GLU A 45 16.81 -0.03 3.30
N ILE A 46 16.74 1.06 4.08
CA ILE A 46 15.73 1.23 5.14
C ILE A 46 14.31 1.15 4.55
N ARG A 47 14.05 1.83 3.42
CA ARG A 47 12.75 1.79 2.74
C ARG A 47 12.40 0.39 2.27
N ARG A 48 13.34 -0.30 1.62
CA ARG A 48 13.17 -1.68 1.15
C ARG A 48 12.87 -2.62 2.32
N ARG A 49 13.64 -2.51 3.39
CA ARG A 49 13.45 -3.28 4.63
C ARG A 49 12.08 -3.04 5.25
N ARG A 50 11.64 -1.79 5.40
CA ARG A 50 10.30 -1.45 5.93
C ARG A 50 9.17 -2.04 5.08
N LYS A 51 9.32 -2.04 3.75
CA LYS A 51 8.34 -2.67 2.85
C LYS A 51 8.28 -4.18 3.08
N GLN A 52 9.44 -4.82 3.18
CA GLN A 52 9.53 -6.27 3.43
C GLN A 52 9.01 -6.66 4.81
N GLU A 53 9.28 -5.87 5.86
CA GLU A 53 8.75 -6.11 7.20
C GLU A 53 7.22 -6.00 7.25
N LYS A 54 6.62 -5.03 6.55
CA LYS A 54 5.16 -4.92 6.40
C LYS A 54 4.56 -6.13 5.70
N GLU A 55 5.19 -6.59 4.61
CA GLU A 55 4.73 -7.78 3.90
C GLU A 55 4.85 -9.05 4.76
N ASN A 56 5.98 -9.22 5.45
CA ASN A 56 6.19 -10.33 6.38
C ASN A 56 5.17 -10.32 7.51
N ARG A 57 4.81 -9.14 8.03
CA ARG A 57 3.76 -8.99 9.06
C ARG A 57 2.40 -9.42 8.54
N LEU A 58 2.02 -8.99 7.34
CA LEU A 58 0.76 -9.40 6.73
C LEU A 58 0.70 -10.91 6.52
N ARG A 59 1.78 -11.52 6.02
CA ARG A 59 1.88 -12.98 5.86
C ARG A 59 1.73 -13.72 7.19
N LEU A 60 2.32 -13.18 8.26
CA LEU A 60 2.27 -13.79 9.58
C LEU A 60 0.86 -13.72 10.20
N LEU A 61 0.17 -12.58 10.04
CA LEU A 61 -1.22 -12.42 10.45
C LEU A 61 -2.17 -13.36 9.69
N ASP A 62 -1.98 -13.49 8.38
CA ASP A 62 -2.80 -14.41 7.57
C ASP A 62 -2.56 -15.87 7.98
N LEU A 63 -1.30 -16.25 8.24
CA LEU A 63 -0.97 -17.58 8.74
C LEU A 63 -1.60 -17.86 10.11
N GLN A 64 -1.54 -16.90 11.03
CA GLN A 64 -2.19 -16.99 12.34
C GLN A 64 -3.70 -17.19 12.20
N ARG A 65 -4.36 -16.42 11.33
CA ARG A 65 -5.80 -16.54 11.06
C ARG A 65 -6.14 -17.96 10.56
N ARG A 66 -5.42 -18.45 9.54
CA ARG A 66 -5.63 -19.79 8.99
C ARG A 66 -5.44 -20.89 10.04
N LYS A 67 -4.44 -20.75 10.92
CA LYS A 67 -4.21 -21.69 12.03
C LYS A 67 -5.31 -21.64 13.08
N SER A 68 -5.82 -20.46 13.39
CA SER A 68 -6.99 -20.29 14.27
C SER A 68 -8.24 -20.94 13.68
N ASP A 69 -8.48 -20.76 12.37
CA ASP A 69 -9.60 -21.40 11.68
C ASP A 69 -9.48 -22.92 11.68
N LEU A 70 -8.27 -23.45 11.49
CA LEU A 70 -7.99 -24.89 11.58
C LEU A 70 -8.28 -25.42 12.99
N MET A 71 -7.80 -24.73 14.04
CA MET A 71 -8.05 -25.12 15.43
C MET A 71 -9.56 -25.14 15.75
N SER A 72 -10.32 -24.16 15.25
CA SER A 72 -11.78 -24.14 15.41
C SER A 72 -12.44 -25.36 14.79
N LYS A 73 -12.03 -25.76 13.57
CA LYS A 73 -12.53 -26.98 12.90
C LYS A 73 -12.15 -28.25 13.67
N GLU A 74 -10.95 -28.32 14.22
CA GLU A 74 -10.52 -29.46 15.05
C GLU A 74 -11.37 -29.58 16.32
N ILE A 75 -11.70 -28.45 16.96
CA ILE A 75 -12.61 -28.42 18.13
C ILE A 75 -14.03 -28.85 17.75
N GLU A 76 -14.54 -28.42 16.58
CA GLU A 76 -15.84 -28.89 16.07
C GLU A 76 -15.84 -30.40 15.82
N GLN A 77 -14.77 -30.95 15.26
CA GLN A 77 -14.62 -32.41 15.09
C GLN A 77 -14.60 -33.14 16.44
N GLN A 78 -13.91 -32.61 17.46
CA GLN A 78 -13.96 -33.18 18.81
C GLN A 78 -15.39 -33.19 19.38
N LYS A 79 -16.15 -32.11 19.19
CA LYS A 79 -17.55 -32.01 19.62
C LYS A 79 -18.41 -33.07 18.93
N MET A 80 -18.31 -33.20 17.60
CA MET A 80 -19.05 -34.22 16.85
C MET A 80 -18.70 -35.64 17.29
N ILE A 81 -17.43 -35.93 17.58
CA ILE A 81 -17.03 -37.26 18.08
C ILE A 81 -17.61 -37.52 19.48
N LEU A 82 -17.56 -36.53 20.37
CA LEU A 82 -18.16 -36.64 21.71
C LEU A 82 -19.67 -36.82 21.66
N GLU A 83 -20.35 -36.15 20.73
CA GLU A 83 -21.78 -36.31 20.49
C GLU A 83 -22.10 -37.73 20.00
N LYS A 84 -21.37 -38.22 18.99
CA LYS A 84 -21.49 -39.61 18.54
C LYS A 84 -21.25 -40.59 19.68
N MET A 85 -20.24 -40.38 20.52
CA MET A 85 -19.95 -41.25 21.67
C MET A 85 -21.06 -41.28 22.74
N LYS A 86 -21.98 -40.31 22.76
CA LYS A 86 -23.14 -40.27 23.67
C LYS A 86 -24.38 -40.96 23.11
N GLU A 87 -24.36 -41.38 21.85
CA GLU A 87 -25.49 -42.09 21.24
C GLU A 87 -25.80 -43.40 22.01
N PRO A 88 -27.09 -43.67 22.31
CA PRO A 88 -27.48 -44.78 23.18
C PRO A 88 -27.20 -46.17 22.59
N ASN A 89 -27.08 -46.29 21.26
CA ASN A 89 -26.91 -47.57 20.55
C ASN A 89 -25.48 -47.80 20.01
N ILE A 90 -24.47 -47.17 20.63
CA ILE A 90 -23.09 -47.34 20.16
C ILE A 90 -22.51 -48.71 20.57
N THR A 91 -21.95 -49.43 19.60
CA THR A 91 -21.22 -50.67 19.88
C THR A 91 -19.87 -50.36 20.56
N PRO A 92 -19.39 -51.21 21.46
CA PRO A 92 -18.12 -50.99 22.18
C PRO A 92 -16.91 -50.86 21.23
N GLU A 93 -16.94 -51.54 20.09
CA GLU A 93 -15.90 -51.44 19.05
C GLU A 93 -15.89 -50.05 18.38
N LYS A 94 -17.07 -49.53 18.00
CA LYS A 94 -17.21 -48.18 17.46
C LYS A 94 -16.78 -47.12 18.48
N LYS A 95 -17.14 -47.31 19.75
CA LYS A 95 -16.71 -46.43 20.85
C LYS A 95 -15.18 -46.38 21.00
N LYS A 96 -14.52 -47.54 20.92
CA LYS A 96 -13.04 -47.63 20.95
C LYS A 96 -12.41 -46.92 19.76
N HIS A 97 -13.01 -47.03 18.57
CA HIS A 97 -12.54 -46.34 17.37
C HIS A 97 -12.69 -44.81 17.49
N LEU A 98 -13.87 -44.33 17.92
CA LEU A 98 -14.11 -42.91 18.16
C LEU A 98 -13.16 -42.33 19.20
N TYR A 99 -12.85 -43.07 20.27
CA TYR A 99 -11.86 -42.62 21.26
C TYR A 99 -10.44 -42.48 20.68
N LYS A 100 -10.03 -43.39 19.78
CA LYS A 100 -8.75 -43.27 19.06
C LYS A 100 -8.72 -42.03 18.17
N LEU A 101 -9.82 -41.74 17.46
CA LEU A 101 -9.94 -40.53 16.64
C LEU A 101 -9.91 -39.26 17.50
N PHE A 102 -10.64 -39.26 18.61
CA PHE A 102 -10.64 -38.17 19.58
C PHE A 102 -9.23 -37.85 20.08
N LYS A 103 -8.48 -38.88 20.50
CA LYS A 103 -7.10 -38.71 20.98
C LYS A 103 -6.15 -38.16 19.90
N LYS A 104 -6.33 -38.57 18.64
CA LYS A 104 -5.57 -38.01 17.52
C LYS A 104 -5.88 -36.52 17.31
N ILE A 105 -7.16 -36.15 17.33
CA ILE A 105 -7.57 -34.74 17.16
C ILE A 105 -7.14 -33.89 18.35
N GLU A 106 -7.18 -34.42 19.58
CA GLU A 106 -6.62 -33.75 20.77
C GLU A 106 -5.12 -33.44 20.62
N ALA A 107 -4.34 -34.38 20.05
CA ALA A 107 -2.94 -34.13 19.70
C ALA A 107 -2.78 -33.05 18.61
N PHE A 108 -3.68 -33.00 17.62
CA PHE A 108 -3.67 -31.93 16.62
C PHE A 108 -4.02 -30.56 17.21
N VAL A 109 -5.07 -30.45 18.03
CA VAL A 109 -5.46 -29.20 18.70
C VAL A 109 -4.32 -28.65 19.56
N THR A 110 -3.68 -29.51 20.35
CA THR A 110 -2.54 -29.12 21.19
C THR A 110 -1.34 -28.65 20.37
N LYS A 111 -1.05 -29.31 19.24
CA LYS A 111 -0.02 -28.87 18.29
C LYS A 111 -0.38 -27.52 17.65
N THR A 112 -1.59 -27.38 17.11
CA THR A 112 -2.05 -26.14 16.46
C THR A 112 -2.06 -24.97 17.44
N LYS A 113 -2.44 -25.21 18.70
CA LYS A 113 -2.36 -24.19 19.78
C LYS A 113 -0.93 -23.74 20.06
N ALA A 114 0.03 -24.66 20.09
CA ALA A 114 1.44 -24.32 20.26
C ALA A 114 1.96 -23.47 19.08
N GLU A 115 1.63 -23.86 17.84
CA GLU A 115 2.00 -23.09 16.64
C GLU A 115 1.38 -21.68 16.65
N ILE A 116 0.12 -21.52 17.06
CA ILE A 116 -0.50 -20.19 17.22
C ILE A 116 0.25 -19.35 18.26
N SER A 117 0.66 -19.95 19.38
CA SER A 117 1.43 -19.26 20.42
C SER A 117 2.78 -18.78 19.90
N GLU A 118 3.49 -19.61 19.13
CA GLU A 118 4.76 -19.24 18.49
C GLU A 118 4.58 -18.11 17.47
N LEU A 119 3.52 -18.16 16.66
CA LEU A 119 3.17 -17.09 15.73
C LEU A 119 2.87 -15.77 16.45
N ASN A 120 2.16 -15.83 17.58
CA ASN A 120 1.89 -14.65 18.43
C ASN A 120 3.17 -14.05 19.00
N GLU A 121 4.07 -14.89 19.52
CA GLU A 121 5.37 -14.45 20.02
C GLU A 121 6.18 -13.75 18.91
N LYS A 122 6.19 -14.34 17.71
CA LYS A 122 6.87 -13.76 16.55
C LYS A 122 6.27 -12.43 16.11
N LEU A 123 4.94 -12.28 16.18
CA LEU A 123 4.26 -11.01 15.91
C LEU A 123 4.61 -9.94 16.95
N LEU A 124 4.63 -10.29 18.23
CA LEU A 124 5.00 -9.38 19.31
C LEU A 124 6.45 -8.91 19.15
N LYS A 125 7.37 -9.85 18.88
CA LYS A 125 8.78 -9.53 18.64
C LYS A 125 8.96 -8.61 17.43
N MET A 126 8.27 -8.89 16.32
CA MET A 126 8.29 -8.01 15.16
C MET A 126 7.72 -6.62 15.42
N ASN A 127 6.72 -6.47 16.29
CA ASN A 127 6.20 -5.15 16.66
C ASN A 127 7.23 -4.37 17.50
N ALA A 128 7.86 -5.01 18.49
CA ALA A 128 8.92 -4.41 19.29
C ALA A 128 10.12 -3.96 18.44
N ASP A 129 10.60 -4.85 17.55
CA ASP A 129 11.72 -4.58 16.65
C ASP A 129 11.42 -3.45 15.63
N SER A 130 10.15 -3.24 15.30
CA SER A 130 9.73 -2.20 14.35
C SER A 130 9.58 -0.84 15.03
N GLU A 131 9.11 -0.80 16.29
CA GLU A 131 9.04 0.43 17.09
C GLU A 131 10.44 0.95 17.45
N GLU A 132 11.36 0.06 17.84
CA GLU A 132 12.74 0.42 18.19
C GLU A 132 13.52 0.97 16.98
N LYS A 133 13.30 0.42 15.79
CA LYS A 133 13.91 0.91 14.54
C LYS A 133 13.24 2.17 14.01
N ALA A 134 11.93 2.32 14.15
CA ALA A 134 11.24 3.55 13.77
C ALA A 134 11.73 4.74 14.62
N ALA A 135 12.03 4.52 15.90
CA ALA A 135 12.63 5.53 16.78
C ALA A 135 14.07 5.90 16.37
N ALA A 136 14.89 4.91 16.01
CA ALA A 136 16.26 5.15 15.54
C ALA A 136 16.30 5.90 14.20
N ASP A 137 15.43 5.55 13.25
CA ASP A 137 15.38 6.20 11.94
C ASP A 137 14.82 7.64 12.01
N ALA A 138 13.94 7.94 12.98
CA ALA A 138 13.46 9.30 13.22
C ALA A 138 14.55 10.22 13.82
N ALA A 139 15.48 9.66 14.60
CA ALA A 139 16.61 10.41 15.15
C ALA A 139 17.65 10.79 14.09
N VAL A 140 17.83 9.96 13.05
CA VAL A 140 18.73 10.27 11.92
C VAL A 140 18.16 11.41 11.05
N ALA A 141 16.84 11.51 10.91
CA ALA A 141 16.19 12.61 10.18
C ALA A 141 16.27 13.97 10.91
N GLU A 142 16.43 13.98 12.24
CA GLU A 142 16.50 15.18 13.07
C GLU A 142 17.92 15.79 13.17
N ALA A 143 18.98 15.03 12.88
CA ALA A 143 20.35 15.53 12.98
C ALA A 143 20.82 16.34 11.75
N GLY A 144 20.04 16.36 10.65
CA GLY A 144 20.49 16.88 9.35
C GLY A 144 20.03 18.29 8.96
N VAL A 145 18.92 18.81 9.48
CA VAL A 145 18.39 20.11 9.00
C VAL A 145 17.75 20.88 10.16
N GLY A 146 18.49 21.87 10.68
CA GLY A 146 17.96 22.87 11.60
C GLY A 146 16.96 23.77 10.91
N ILE A 147 15.69 23.36 10.85
CA ILE A 147 14.57 24.25 10.59
C ILE A 147 13.57 24.15 11.74
N LYS A 148 13.31 25.32 12.31
CA LYS A 148 12.52 25.63 13.50
C LYS A 148 11.13 24.99 13.43
N ARG A 149 10.93 23.89 14.17
CA ARG A 149 9.61 23.26 14.39
C ARG A 149 8.72 24.19 15.22
N VAL A 150 7.64 24.68 14.62
CA VAL A 150 6.54 25.33 15.36
C VAL A 150 5.63 24.24 15.93
N ALA A 151 5.14 24.51 17.14
CA ALA A 151 4.65 23.57 18.12
C ALA A 151 3.49 22.63 17.70
N ARG A 152 3.65 21.41 18.19
CA ARG A 152 2.72 20.33 18.50
C ARG A 152 1.33 20.79 18.95
N SER A 153 0.29 20.16 18.38
CA SER A 153 -1.02 19.99 19.02
C SER A 153 -1.59 18.63 18.62
N GLU A 154 -2.12 17.95 19.63
CA GLU A 154 -2.57 16.56 19.67
C GLU A 154 -3.90 16.33 18.94
N GLY A 155 -4.14 15.07 18.60
CA GLY A 155 -5.48 14.48 18.50
C GLY A 155 -6.35 14.97 17.34
N ASN A 156 -6.48 14.16 16.30
CA ASN A 156 -7.78 13.56 16.03
C ASN A 156 -7.66 12.46 14.97
N GLU A 157 -8.03 11.25 15.38
CA GLU A 157 -8.41 10.17 14.49
C GLU A 157 -9.68 10.60 13.75
N ILE A 158 -9.54 10.93 12.47
CA ILE A 158 -10.71 11.13 11.59
C ILE A 158 -10.59 10.15 10.44
N THR A 159 -11.43 9.13 10.51
CA THR A 159 -11.92 8.31 9.40
C THR A 159 -12.52 9.21 8.32
N LEU A 160 -11.67 9.76 7.45
CA LEU A 160 -12.07 10.59 6.33
C LEU A 160 -12.00 9.78 5.03
N THR A 161 -13.17 9.28 4.62
CA THR A 161 -13.51 8.93 3.25
C THR A 161 -13.47 10.19 2.36
N THR A 162 -12.29 10.78 2.15
CA THR A 162 -12.18 11.96 1.29
C THR A 162 -10.98 11.86 0.36
N LYS A 163 -11.33 11.87 -0.94
CA LYS A 163 -10.57 12.37 -2.10
C LYS A 163 -9.07 12.49 -1.83
N LYS A 164 -8.33 11.42 -2.17
CA LYS A 164 -6.88 11.47 -2.19
C LYS A 164 -6.44 12.40 -3.32
N PRO A 165 -5.80 13.52 -3.01
CA PRO A 165 -5.19 14.40 -4.00
C PRO A 165 -4.10 13.64 -4.76
N ARG A 166 -4.15 13.69 -6.09
CA ARG A 166 -3.10 13.18 -6.99
C ARG A 166 -2.40 14.37 -7.63
N LEU A 167 -1.16 14.23 -8.04
CA LEU A 167 -0.41 15.31 -8.69
C LEU A 167 -0.11 14.95 -10.14
N LEU A 168 -0.49 15.80 -11.11
CA LEU A 168 -0.06 15.71 -12.52
C LEU A 168 1.37 16.26 -12.65
N ASP A 169 2.17 15.72 -13.57
CA ASP A 169 3.49 16.26 -13.94
C ASP A 169 3.64 16.31 -15.48
N SER A 170 4.58 17.14 -15.96
CA SER A 170 5.04 17.22 -17.34
C SER A 170 6.56 17.35 -17.44
N SER A 171 7.32 16.35 -16.98
CA SER A 171 8.79 16.38 -17.04
C SER A 171 9.37 15.70 -18.31
N LYS A 172 10.65 15.97 -18.58
CA LYS A 172 11.43 15.34 -19.66
C LYS A 172 11.73 13.88 -19.33
N PRO A 173 11.77 12.98 -20.34
CA PRO A 173 12.12 11.57 -20.12
C PRO A 173 13.54 11.45 -19.55
N GLY A 174 13.68 10.70 -18.45
CA GLY A 174 14.97 10.45 -17.77
C GLY A 174 15.18 11.16 -16.42
N ALA A 175 14.27 12.06 -16.01
CA ALA A 175 14.33 12.77 -14.73
C ALA A 175 13.41 12.20 -13.63
N GLU A 176 12.77 11.05 -13.89
CA GLU A 176 11.73 10.47 -13.02
C GLU A 176 12.17 10.34 -11.56
N ASN A 177 13.38 9.85 -11.32
CA ASN A 177 13.90 9.64 -9.98
C ASN A 177 14.10 10.95 -9.20
N ASP A 178 14.50 12.01 -9.89
CA ASP A 178 14.73 13.31 -9.27
C ASP A 178 13.40 14.02 -8.98
N VAL A 179 12.39 13.81 -9.83
CA VAL A 179 11.01 14.27 -9.57
C VAL A 179 10.41 13.54 -8.36
N ILE A 180 10.64 12.22 -8.23
CA ILE A 180 10.19 11.46 -7.06
C ILE A 180 10.79 12.04 -5.79
N ILE A 181 12.11 12.24 -5.78
CA ILE A 181 12.81 12.80 -4.62
C ILE A 181 12.26 14.18 -4.29
N HIS A 182 12.06 15.03 -5.30
CA HIS A 182 11.44 16.35 -5.12
C HIS A 182 10.04 16.24 -4.49
N MET A 183 9.19 15.34 -4.98
CA MET A 183 7.84 15.15 -4.46
C MET A 183 7.80 14.56 -3.04
N GLU A 184 8.81 13.77 -2.64
CA GLU A 184 8.94 13.24 -1.28
C GLU A 184 9.28 14.32 -0.23
N HIS A 185 9.83 15.48 -0.63
CA HIS A 185 10.11 16.58 0.31
C HIS A 185 8.83 17.17 0.92
N PHE A 186 7.71 17.07 0.21
CA PHE A 186 6.42 17.58 0.68
C PHE A 186 5.68 16.61 1.60
N GLY A 187 6.02 15.32 1.57
CA GLY A 187 5.45 14.33 2.48
C GLY A 187 5.59 12.87 2.04
N GLU A 188 5.02 11.97 2.84
CA GLU A 188 5.13 10.51 2.63
C GLU A 188 4.24 10.06 1.47
N LEU A 189 4.86 9.57 0.39
CA LEU A 189 4.19 8.99 -0.77
C LEU A 189 3.74 7.55 -0.47
N ILE A 190 2.46 7.26 -0.71
CA ILE A 190 1.85 5.93 -0.64
C ILE A 190 1.97 5.19 -1.96
N ASP A 191 1.74 5.90 -3.07
CA ASP A 191 1.61 5.30 -4.40
C ASP A 191 2.08 6.30 -5.47
N MET A 192 2.63 5.76 -6.55
CA MET A 192 3.26 6.50 -7.64
C MET A 192 3.03 5.77 -8.96
N GLU A 193 2.48 6.47 -9.95
CA GLU A 193 2.18 5.90 -11.27
C GLU A 193 2.73 6.83 -12.35
N PHE A 194 3.67 6.34 -13.18
CA PHE A 194 4.15 7.06 -14.35
C PHE A 194 3.37 6.59 -15.58
N GLY A 195 2.66 7.51 -16.22
CA GLY A 195 2.03 7.30 -17.50
C GLY A 195 3.08 7.09 -18.58
N ALA A 196 2.83 6.11 -19.46
CA ALA A 196 3.73 5.84 -20.58
C ALA A 196 3.91 7.11 -21.45
N PRO A 197 5.15 7.46 -21.83
CA PRO A 197 5.39 8.59 -22.73
C PRO A 197 4.69 8.30 -24.06
N GLY A 198 3.65 9.07 -24.38
CA GLY A 198 3.10 9.08 -25.72
C GLY A 198 4.11 9.71 -26.68
N GLN A 199 4.07 9.33 -27.97
CA GLN A 199 5.11 9.70 -28.97
C GLN A 199 5.44 11.21 -29.07
N ASP A 200 4.58 12.10 -28.58
CA ASP A 200 4.81 13.56 -28.50
C ASP A 200 4.23 14.21 -27.24
N LYS A 201 4.02 13.44 -26.15
CA LYS A 201 3.33 13.93 -24.95
C LYS A 201 4.24 13.92 -23.73
N LYS A 202 4.22 15.04 -23.00
CA LYS A 202 4.72 15.24 -21.64
C LYS A 202 4.51 13.98 -20.77
N VAL A 203 5.53 13.57 -20.02
CA VAL A 203 5.42 12.43 -19.09
C VAL A 203 4.51 12.83 -17.94
N THR A 204 3.39 12.12 -17.79
CA THR A 204 2.44 12.32 -16.70
C THR A 204 2.77 11.38 -15.55
N ALA A 205 3.12 11.92 -14.39
CA ALA A 205 3.19 11.15 -13.16
C ALA A 205 1.96 11.39 -12.30
N TYR A 206 1.61 10.43 -11.43
CA TYR A 206 0.60 10.55 -10.38
C TYR A 206 1.21 10.19 -9.04
N PHE A 207 1.20 11.15 -8.12
CA PHE A 207 1.69 10.97 -6.75
C PHE A 207 0.53 10.92 -5.76
N THR A 208 0.48 9.90 -4.90
CA THR A 208 -0.52 9.78 -3.83
C THR A 208 0.14 9.93 -2.48
N TYR A 209 -0.23 10.97 -1.73
CA TYR A 209 0.30 11.22 -0.39
C TYR A 209 -0.50 10.52 0.71
N LYS A 210 0.15 10.29 1.84
CA LYS A 210 -0.48 9.77 3.06
C LYS A 210 -1.38 10.79 3.74
N LYS A 211 -0.93 12.04 3.79
CA LYS A 211 -1.72 13.16 4.33
C LYS A 211 -2.17 14.04 3.19
N ARG A 212 -3.40 14.57 3.32
CA ARG A 212 -3.96 15.51 2.34
C ARG A 212 -3.18 16.83 2.28
N ARG A 213 -2.75 17.36 3.44
CA ARG A 213 -2.00 18.62 3.52
C ARG A 213 -0.68 18.57 2.74
N ASP A 214 0.01 17.43 2.78
CA ASP A 214 1.27 17.21 2.07
C ASP A 214 1.09 17.34 0.56
N ALA A 215 -0.02 16.82 0.02
CA ALA A 215 -0.34 16.96 -1.39
C ALA A 215 -0.80 18.37 -1.78
N GLU A 216 -1.46 19.10 -0.88
CA GLU A 216 -1.81 20.50 -1.10
C GLU A 216 -0.56 21.39 -1.11
N GLN A 217 0.42 21.09 -0.24
CA GLN A 217 1.74 21.74 -0.27
C GLN A 217 2.52 21.39 -1.53
N ALA A 218 2.55 20.12 -1.91
CA ALA A 218 3.14 19.69 -3.17
C ALA A 218 2.46 20.38 -4.35
N ALA A 219 1.13 20.52 -4.33
CA ALA A 219 0.40 21.23 -5.38
C ALA A 219 0.78 22.72 -5.48
N ALA A 220 1.02 23.37 -4.34
CA ALA A 220 1.33 24.80 -4.30
C ALA A 220 2.80 25.12 -4.60
N LEU A 221 3.72 24.25 -4.19
CA LEU A 221 5.18 24.51 -4.20
C LEU A 221 5.96 23.55 -5.08
N GLY A 222 5.37 22.44 -5.52
CA GLY A 222 6.04 21.40 -6.29
C GLY A 222 6.50 21.85 -7.67
N ALA A 223 5.94 22.93 -8.21
CA ALA A 223 6.36 23.53 -9.47
C ALA A 223 7.77 24.14 -9.42
N ASP A 224 8.28 24.49 -8.23
CA ASP A 224 9.63 25.01 -8.03
C ASP A 224 10.65 23.87 -8.01
N TYR A 225 10.90 23.29 -9.19
CA TYR A 225 11.80 22.17 -9.37
C TYR A 225 13.08 22.59 -10.09
N PRO A 226 14.27 22.35 -9.51
CA PRO A 226 15.53 22.79 -10.10
C PRO A 226 15.88 22.06 -11.41
N GLY A 227 15.29 20.88 -11.67
CA GLY A 227 15.56 20.09 -12.87
C GLY A 227 14.69 20.43 -14.09
N GLY A 228 13.76 21.38 -13.98
CA GLY A 228 12.89 21.80 -15.08
C GLY A 228 11.53 22.35 -14.63
N GLU A 229 10.72 22.76 -15.61
CA GLU A 229 9.36 23.25 -15.35
C GLU A 229 8.43 22.06 -15.10
N LEU A 230 7.91 21.94 -13.87
CA LEU A 230 6.88 20.96 -13.52
C LEU A 230 5.52 21.66 -13.45
N GLU A 231 4.54 21.06 -14.11
CA GLU A 231 3.14 21.48 -14.00
C GLU A 231 2.44 20.56 -13.02
N VAL A 232 2.02 21.13 -11.90
CA VAL A 232 1.69 20.39 -10.67
C VAL A 232 0.24 20.72 -10.30
N GLU A 233 -0.67 19.76 -10.48
CA GLU A 233 -2.12 19.96 -10.24
C GLU A 233 -2.74 18.85 -9.39
N LEU A 234 -3.68 19.22 -8.51
CA LEU A 234 -4.52 18.30 -7.76
C LEU A 234 -5.51 17.54 -8.66
N ALA A 235 -5.14 16.34 -9.08
CA ALA A 235 -5.99 15.42 -9.79
C ALA A 235 -6.97 14.67 -8.85
N PRO A 236 -8.24 14.50 -9.28
CA PRO A 236 -9.20 13.67 -8.57
C PRO A 236 -8.79 12.19 -8.62
N LYS A 237 -9.18 11.43 -7.59
CA LYS A 237 -8.90 9.99 -7.49
C LYS A 237 -9.45 9.26 -8.73
N ARG A 238 -8.56 8.80 -9.61
CA ARG A 238 -8.92 7.91 -10.73
C ARG A 238 -9.58 6.67 -10.14
N GLY A 239 -10.85 6.47 -10.49
CA GLY A 239 -11.75 5.47 -9.90
C GLY A 239 -13.09 6.00 -9.40
N ALA A 240 -13.34 7.32 -9.39
CA ALA A 240 -14.68 7.87 -9.17
C ALA A 240 -15.48 8.08 -10.46
N GLU A 241 -14.81 8.23 -11.60
CA GLU A 241 -15.45 8.29 -12.92
C GLU A 241 -14.83 7.19 -13.79
N GLY A 242 -15.61 6.17 -14.12
CA GLY A 242 -15.15 5.02 -14.89
C GLY A 242 -15.52 3.65 -14.33
N SER A 243 -16.34 3.55 -13.27
CA SER A 243 -17.21 2.37 -13.20
C SER A 243 -18.21 2.53 -14.33
N GLY A 244 -17.99 1.84 -15.45
CA GLY A 244 -18.94 1.71 -16.56
C GLY A 244 -20.25 1.02 -16.16
N VAL A 245 -20.52 0.88 -14.86
CA VAL A 245 -21.78 0.43 -14.32
C VAL A 245 -22.71 1.64 -14.27
N ILE A 246 -23.40 1.87 -15.38
CA ILE A 246 -24.57 2.75 -15.41
C ILE A 246 -25.55 2.18 -14.35
N PRO A 247 -25.95 2.97 -13.33
CA PRO A 247 -26.98 2.55 -12.38
C PRO A 247 -28.22 2.10 -13.17
N ASP A 248 -28.85 1.01 -12.75
CA ASP A 248 -29.93 0.37 -13.53
C ASP A 248 -31.09 1.34 -13.84
N GLU A 249 -31.33 2.30 -12.94
CA GLU A 249 -32.29 3.40 -13.08
C GLU A 249 -32.01 4.32 -14.28
N LYS A 250 -30.74 4.43 -14.69
CA LYS A 250 -30.28 5.23 -15.83
C LYS A 250 -30.06 4.38 -17.10
N ARG A 251 -30.22 3.06 -17.04
CA ARG A 251 -30.18 2.18 -18.22
C ARG A 251 -31.51 2.22 -18.97
N LYS A 252 -31.43 2.00 -20.29
CA LYS A 252 -32.63 1.81 -21.12
C LYS A 252 -33.43 0.62 -20.56
N PRO A 253 -34.77 0.64 -20.59
CA PRO A 253 -35.59 -0.43 -20.00
C PRO A 253 -35.23 -1.83 -20.48
N SER A 254 -34.76 -1.97 -21.73
CA SER A 254 -34.32 -3.24 -22.33
C SER A 254 -32.97 -3.76 -21.83
N GLU A 255 -32.17 -2.92 -21.16
CA GLU A 255 -30.83 -3.24 -20.63
C GLU A 255 -30.84 -3.35 -19.09
N ARG A 256 -32.02 -3.23 -18.49
CA ARG A 256 -32.23 -3.37 -17.05
C ARG A 256 -32.26 -4.83 -16.66
N VAL A 257 -31.58 -5.14 -15.58
CA VAL A 257 -31.57 -6.51 -15.05
C VAL A 257 -32.84 -6.69 -14.22
N THR A 258 -33.82 -7.42 -14.77
CA THR A 258 -35.06 -7.72 -14.04
C THR A 258 -34.81 -8.85 -13.03
N PRO A 259 -35.51 -8.86 -11.88
CA PRO A 259 -35.42 -9.94 -10.90
C PRO A 259 -35.69 -11.33 -11.49
N ALA A 260 -36.58 -11.43 -12.48
CA ALA A 260 -36.87 -12.68 -13.18
C ALA A 260 -35.69 -13.20 -14.00
N ALA A 261 -34.92 -12.32 -14.64
CA ALA A 261 -33.72 -12.71 -15.39
C ALA A 261 -32.61 -13.24 -14.47
N LEU A 262 -32.45 -12.64 -13.28
CA LEU A 262 -31.50 -13.13 -12.27
C LEU A 262 -31.90 -14.52 -11.75
N LEU A 263 -33.19 -14.74 -11.50
CA LEU A 263 -33.71 -16.03 -11.07
C LEU A 263 -33.58 -17.11 -12.15
N ALA A 264 -33.71 -16.75 -13.44
CA ALA A 264 -33.54 -17.67 -14.55
C ALA A 264 -32.07 -18.11 -14.78
N THR A 265 -31.10 -17.32 -14.30
CA THR A 265 -29.67 -17.69 -14.37
C THR A 265 -29.19 -18.58 -13.24
N CYS A 266 -30.04 -18.87 -12.25
CA CYS A 266 -29.76 -19.87 -11.24
C CYS A 266 -30.00 -21.25 -11.85
N PRO A 267 -28.97 -22.09 -12.04
CA PRO A 267 -29.19 -23.46 -12.49
C PRO A 267 -30.03 -24.18 -11.44
N LEU A 268 -31.24 -24.61 -11.83
CA LEU A 268 -31.99 -25.59 -11.06
C LEU A 268 -31.19 -26.90 -11.14
N GLU A 269 -30.56 -27.31 -10.04
CA GLU A 269 -30.08 -28.67 -9.88
C GLU A 269 -31.27 -29.61 -10.10
N GLU A 270 -31.20 -30.41 -11.17
CA GLU A 270 -32.12 -31.51 -11.44
C GLU A 270 -32.14 -32.43 -10.23
N SER A 271 -33.33 -32.52 -9.63
CA SER A 271 -33.65 -33.48 -8.58
C SER A 271 -33.76 -34.84 -9.26
N ASP A 272 -32.71 -35.63 -9.15
CA ASP A 272 -32.59 -36.99 -9.66
C ASP A 272 -33.41 -37.93 -8.75
N ASP A 273 -34.74 -37.87 -8.87
CA ASP A 273 -35.67 -38.89 -8.37
C ASP A 273 -35.85 -39.95 -9.46
N GLU A 274 -34.91 -40.89 -9.59
CA GLU A 274 -35.19 -42.17 -10.26
C GLU A 274 -35.67 -43.20 -9.23
N GLU A 275 -36.99 -43.19 -9.07
CA GLU A 275 -37.83 -44.29 -8.64
C GLU A 275 -37.87 -45.33 -9.77
N ASN A 276 -37.32 -46.53 -9.55
CA ASN A 276 -37.62 -47.70 -10.39
C ASN A 276 -37.80 -48.92 -9.49
N GLU A 277 -39.06 -49.22 -9.23
CA GLU A 277 -39.59 -50.52 -8.85
C GLU A 277 -39.70 -51.41 -10.11
N ASP A 278 -39.02 -52.57 -10.09
CA ASP A 278 -39.51 -53.92 -10.48
C ASP A 278 -38.35 -54.92 -10.65
#